data_AF-A0A4D4MKX4-F1
#
_entry.id   AF-A0A4D4MKX4-F1
#
_cell.length_a   1.000
_cell.length_b   1.000
_cell.length_c   1.000
_cell.angle_alpha   90.00
_cell.angle_beta   90.00
_cell.angle_gamma   90.00
#
_symmetry.space_group_name_H-M   'P 1'
#
loop_
_entity.id
_entity.type
_entity.pdbx_description
1 polymer ?
#
loop_
_entity_poly.entity_id
_entity_poly.type
_entity_poly.pdbx_seq_one_letter_code
_entity_poly.pdbx_strand_id
1 'polypeptide(L)'
;MHNDSNNSNGNNSHSNGNVNSNGSNSDDNVIVIDRDLCIGAGQCALTAPGVFTQDDDGFSELLPGREDGAGDPMVREAARSCPVGAITVPRSAS
;
A
#
# COMPACT_ATOMS: atom_id res chain seq x y z
N MET A 1 -10.50 -61.48 6.37
CA MET A 1 -11.66 -61.06 5.56
C MET A 1 -12.52 -60.14 6.43
N HIS A 2 -12.25 -58.84 6.42
CA HIS A 2 -13.18 -57.79 6.81
C HIS A 2 -12.83 -56.58 5.94
N ASN A 3 -13.69 -56.35 4.95
CA ASN A 3 -13.66 -55.24 4.02
C ASN A 3 -14.81 -54.33 4.43
N ASP A 4 -14.49 -53.16 4.96
CA ASP A 4 -15.44 -52.07 5.10
C ASP A 4 -14.75 -50.77 4.66
N SER A 5 -15.04 -50.43 3.40
CA SER A 5 -15.35 -49.10 2.89
C SER A 5 -14.98 -47.90 3.77
N ASN A 6 -14.10 -47.04 3.28
CA ASN A 6 -14.34 -45.60 3.34
C ASN A 6 -13.70 -44.88 2.16
N ASN A 7 -14.53 -44.71 1.13
CA ASN A 7 -14.40 -43.76 0.04
C ASN A 7 -14.68 -42.36 0.60
N SER A 8 -13.61 -41.60 0.85
CA SER A 8 -13.69 -40.17 1.14
C SER A 8 -13.06 -39.40 -0.01
N ASN A 9 -13.69 -39.44 -1.19
CA ASN A 9 -13.44 -38.50 -2.28
C ASN A 9 -14.06 -37.15 -1.92
N GLY A 10 -13.34 -36.35 -1.12
CA GLY A 10 -13.67 -34.96 -0.82
C GLY A 10 -13.33 -34.05 -2.01
N ASN A 11 -14.25 -33.98 -2.98
CA ASN A 11 -14.24 -32.97 -4.03
C ASN A 11 -15.01 -31.73 -3.55
N ASN A 12 -14.30 -30.69 -3.10
CA ASN A 12 -14.80 -29.31 -2.90
C ASN A 12 -13.62 -28.44 -2.42
N SER A 13 -13.25 -27.30 -2.99
CA SER A 13 -13.97 -26.39 -3.88
C SER A 13 -12.95 -25.71 -4.78
N HIS A 14 -13.36 -25.52 -6.04
CA HIS A 14 -12.81 -24.49 -6.89
C HIS A 14 -12.96 -23.13 -6.22
N SER A 15 -11.84 -22.54 -5.83
CA SER A 15 -11.68 -21.10 -5.84
C SER A 15 -10.57 -20.79 -6.83
N ASN A 16 -10.86 -20.96 -8.13
CA ASN A 16 -10.12 -20.24 -9.16
C ASN A 16 -10.52 -18.77 -8.98
N GLY A 17 -9.88 -18.12 -8.02
CA GLY A 17 -9.90 -16.67 -7.89
C GLY A 17 -9.33 -16.12 -9.18
N ASN A 18 -10.21 -15.65 -10.05
CA ASN A 18 -9.89 -14.75 -11.13
C ASN A 18 -9.29 -13.48 -10.50
N VAL A 19 -7.99 -13.50 -10.19
CA VAL A 19 -7.24 -12.26 -10.03
C VAL A 19 -7.08 -11.68 -11.42
N ASN A 20 -8.14 -11.02 -11.87
CA ASN A 20 -8.10 -10.13 -13.00
C ASN A 20 -7.28 -8.91 -12.54
N SER A 21 -5.96 -9.05 -12.45
CA SER A 21 -5.04 -7.93 -12.30
C SER A 21 -4.90 -7.22 -13.66
N ASN A 22 -6.04 -6.80 -14.21
CA ASN A 22 -6.09 -5.72 -15.18
C ASN A 22 -5.74 -4.46 -14.40
N GLY A 23 -4.47 -4.07 -14.45
CA GLY A 23 -4.00 -2.90 -13.73
C GLY A 23 -2.55 -2.55 -14.05
N SER A 24 -2.12 -2.74 -15.30
CA SER A 24 -0.99 -1.96 -15.82
C SER A 24 -1.51 -0.54 -16.05
N ASN A 25 -1.74 0.20 -14.97
CA ASN A 25 -2.21 1.56 -15.02
C ASN A 25 -0.99 2.48 -15.01
N SER A 26 -0.95 3.39 -15.97
CA SER A 26 -0.03 4.53 -16.09
C SER A 26 -0.06 5.52 -14.90
N ASP A 27 -0.64 5.11 -13.77
CA ASP A 27 -0.79 5.85 -12.51
C ASP A 27 0.32 5.52 -11.49
N ASP A 28 1.30 4.68 -11.86
CA ASP A 28 2.51 4.38 -11.07
C ASP A 28 3.46 5.60 -10.91
N ASN A 29 2.96 6.83 -11.05
CA ASN A 29 3.71 8.08 -10.98
C ASN A 29 3.32 8.97 -9.79
N VAL A 30 2.37 8.55 -8.95
CA VAL A 30 1.96 9.31 -7.74
C VAL A 30 2.17 8.51 -6.46
N ILE A 31 2.43 9.24 -5.38
CA ILE A 31 2.53 8.73 -4.01
C ILE A 31 1.13 8.35 -3.53
N VAL A 32 1.03 7.18 -2.89
CA VAL A 32 -0.22 6.68 -2.32
C VAL A 32 -0.04 6.49 -0.82
N ILE A 33 -1.01 6.96 -0.04
CA ILE A 33 -1.09 6.74 1.41
C ILE A 33 -2.30 5.84 1.67
N ASP A 34 -2.05 4.63 2.16
CA ASP A 34 -3.08 3.72 2.64
C ASP A 34 -3.58 4.20 4.02
N ARG A 35 -4.79 4.76 4.03
CA ARG A 35 -5.42 5.28 5.25
C ARG A 35 -5.84 4.20 6.23
N ASP A 36 -6.09 2.97 5.78
CA ASP A 36 -6.46 1.87 6.67
C ASP A 36 -5.25 1.36 7.46
N LEU A 37 -4.05 1.48 6.88
CA LEU A 37 -2.79 1.16 7.55
C LEU A 37 -2.19 2.33 8.32
N CYS A 38 -2.46 3.57 7.91
CA CYS A 38 -1.85 4.75 8.52
C CYS A 38 -2.26 4.89 9.99
N ILE A 39 -1.27 4.83 10.89
CA ILE A 39 -1.51 4.99 12.34
C ILE A 39 -1.20 6.40 12.87
N GLY A 40 -0.97 7.37 11.97
CA GLY A 40 -0.71 8.77 12.36
C GLY A 40 0.62 9.01 13.09
N ALA A 41 1.65 8.21 12.84
CA ALA A 41 2.95 8.31 13.52
C ALA A 41 3.77 9.58 13.17
N GLY A 42 3.37 10.34 12.15
CA GLY A 42 3.97 11.63 11.75
C GLY A 42 5.38 11.57 11.15
N GLN A 43 6.01 10.39 11.04
CA GLN A 43 7.39 10.29 10.57
C GLN A 43 7.57 10.80 9.14
N CYS A 44 6.61 10.57 8.25
CA CYS A 44 6.68 11.07 6.88
C CYS A 44 6.68 12.61 6.80
N ALA A 45 5.84 13.27 7.59
CA ALA A 45 5.79 14.74 7.67
C ALA A 45 7.05 15.32 8.31
N LEU A 46 7.68 14.61 9.25
CA LEU A 46 8.98 15.00 9.81
C LEU A 46 10.14 14.81 8.83
N THR A 47 10.12 13.73 8.04
CA THR A 47 11.19 13.39 7.08
C THR A 47 11.12 14.24 5.81
N ALA A 48 9.93 14.48 5.27
CA ALA A 48 9.72 15.25 4.03
C ALA A 48 8.53 16.24 4.20
N PRO A 49 8.68 17.29 5.02
CA PRO A 49 7.61 18.26 5.30
C PRO A 49 7.19 19.09 4.08
N GLY A 50 7.96 19.09 3.00
CA GLY A 50 7.62 19.73 1.73
C GLY A 50 6.65 18.91 0.86
N VAL A 51 6.34 17.67 1.26
CA VAL A 51 5.48 16.73 0.53
C VAL A 51 4.37 16.18 1.42
N PHE A 52 4.68 15.80 2.66
CA PHE A 52 3.72 15.20 3.58
C PHE A 52 3.29 16.17 4.67
N THR A 53 2.04 16.05 5.09
CA THR A 53 1.44 16.69 6.26
C THR A 53 0.60 15.66 7.02
N GLN A 54 -0.05 16.09 8.11
CA GLN A 54 -1.14 15.35 8.74
C GLN A 54 -2.42 16.19 8.67
N ASP A 55 -3.56 15.52 8.53
CA ASP A 55 -4.88 16.14 8.65
C ASP A 55 -5.25 16.39 10.12
N ASP A 56 -6.43 16.95 10.35
CA ASP A 56 -6.94 17.28 11.68
C ASP A 56 -7.12 16.04 12.59
N ASP A 57 -7.28 14.86 12.00
CA ASP A 57 -7.40 13.58 12.69
C ASP A 57 -6.03 12.92 12.94
N GLY A 58 -4.95 13.53 12.46
CA GLY A 58 -3.59 13.03 12.60
C GLY A 58 -3.20 11.97 11.57
N PHE A 59 -4.01 11.70 10.55
CA PHE A 59 -3.61 10.81 9.46
C PHE A 59 -2.73 11.54 8.46
N SER A 60 -1.80 10.81 7.85
CA SER A 60 -0.90 11.40 6.86
C SER A 60 -1.65 11.80 5.58
N GLU A 61 -1.29 12.96 5.04
CA GLU A 61 -1.81 13.49 3.78
C GLU A 61 -0.65 14.06 2.96
N LEU A 62 -0.86 14.24 1.65
CA LEU A 62 0.07 14.96 0.78
C LEU A 62 -0.32 16.44 0.73
N LEU A 63 0.69 17.30 0.61
CA LEU A 63 0.45 18.70 0.28
C LEU A 63 -0.14 18.83 -1.13
N PRO A 64 -1.03 19.80 -1.38
CA PRO A 64 -1.60 20.01 -2.71
C PRO A 64 -0.52 20.21 -3.79
N GLY A 65 -0.61 19.48 -4.90
CA GLY A 65 0.37 19.57 -6.00
C GLY A 65 1.69 18.85 -5.74
N ARG A 66 1.75 17.99 -4.70
CA ARG A 66 2.92 17.16 -4.35
C ARG A 66 2.64 15.67 -4.50
N GLU A 67 1.65 15.32 -5.31
CA GLU A 67 1.22 13.94 -5.54
C GLU A 67 2.34 13.10 -6.15
N ASP A 68 3.24 13.70 -6.94
CA ASP A 68 4.43 13.05 -7.51
C ASP A 68 5.69 13.20 -6.63
N GLY A 69 5.57 13.81 -5.45
CA GLY A 69 6.70 14.13 -4.59
C GLY A 69 7.54 15.32 -5.03
N ALA A 70 7.24 15.94 -6.18
CA ALA A 70 7.90 17.11 -6.75
C ALA A 70 9.44 17.04 -6.80
N GLY A 71 9.99 15.83 -7.00
CA GLY A 71 11.44 15.59 -7.03
C GLY A 71 12.14 15.77 -5.68
N ASP A 72 11.41 15.79 -4.56
CA ASP A 72 12.01 15.85 -3.24
C ASP A 72 12.71 14.52 -2.93
N PRO A 73 14.05 14.52 -2.73
CA PRO A 73 14.82 13.30 -2.53
C PRO A 73 14.44 12.56 -1.23
N MET A 74 13.76 13.22 -0.30
CA MET A 74 13.36 12.65 0.99
C MET A 74 12.05 11.88 0.94
N VAL A 75 11.31 11.90 -0.18
CA VAL A 75 10.03 11.16 -0.31
C VAL A 75 10.21 9.66 -0.06
N ARG A 76 11.27 9.08 -0.60
CA ARG A 76 11.56 7.64 -0.42
C ARG A 76 11.96 7.32 1.02
N GLU A 77 12.64 8.24 1.69
CA GLU A 77 13.01 8.06 3.08
C GLU A 77 11.80 8.24 4.00
N ALA A 78 10.91 9.18 3.70
CA ALA A 78 9.64 9.37 4.41
C ALA A 78 8.73 8.13 4.32
N ALA A 79 8.73 7.43 3.19
CA ALA A 79 8.04 6.15 3.07
C ALA A 79 8.69 5.03 3.91
N ARG A 80 10.02 4.98 3.95
CA ARG A 80 10.78 4.01 4.78
C ARG A 80 10.65 4.26 6.27
N SER A 81 10.46 5.51 6.69
CA SER A 81 10.26 5.87 8.09
C SER A 81 8.86 5.52 8.60
N CYS A 82 7.93 5.15 7.70
CA CYS A 82 6.60 4.69 8.08
C CYS A 82 6.67 3.32 8.78
N PRO A 83 6.33 3.21 10.08
CA PRO A 83 6.49 1.97 10.85
C PRO A 83 5.55 0.84 10.41
N VAL A 84 4.50 1.17 9.65
CA VAL A 84 3.43 0.27 9.22
C VAL A 84 3.39 0.10 7.69
N GLY A 85 4.32 0.75 6.97
CA GLY A 85 4.40 0.62 5.51
C GLY A 85 3.18 1.18 4.76
N ALA A 86 2.51 2.20 5.30
CA ALA A 86 1.31 2.79 4.70
C ALA A 86 1.58 3.66 3.44
N ILE A 87 2.83 3.91 3.08
CA ILE A 87 3.19 4.84 2.00
C ILE A 87 3.84 4.08 0.85
N THR A 88 3.26 4.19 -0.35
CA THR A 88 3.84 3.69 -1.59
C THR A 88 4.37 4.86 -2.41
N VAL A 89 5.63 4.77 -2.84
CA VAL A 89 6.28 5.79 -3.67
C VAL A 89 6.44 5.24 -5.08
N PRO A 90 6.05 6.02 -6.11
CA PRO A 90 6.19 5.61 -7.50
C PRO A 90 7.66 5.47 -7.89
N ARG A 91 7.95 4.65 -8.89
CA ARG A 91 9.34 4.38 -9.30
C ARG A 91 10.03 5.60 -9.92
N SER A 92 9.23 6.60 -10.32
CA SER A 92 9.61 7.83 -11.03
C SER A 92 9.75 9.07 -10.15
N ALA A 93 9.33 9.05 -8.87
CA ALA A 93 9.48 10.19 -7.94
C ALA A 93 10.92 10.34 -7.42
N SER A 94 11.90 10.34 -8.33
CA SER A 94 13.33 10.34 -8.04
C SER A 94 14.01 11.68 -8.26
#